data_AF-A0A1T5H391-F1
#
_entry.id   AF-A0A1T5H391-F1
#
_cell.length_a   1.000
_cell.length_b   1.000
_cell.length_c   1.000
_cell.angle_alpha   90.00
_cell.angle_beta   90.00
_cell.angle_gamma   90.00
#
_symmetry.space_group_name_H-M   'P 1'
#
loop_
_entity.id
_entity.type
_entity.pdbx_description
1 polymer ?
#
loop_
_entity_poly.entity_id
_entity_poly.type
_entity_poly.pdbx_seq_one_letter_code
_entity_poly.pdbx_strand_id
1 'polypeptide(L)'
;MKNPYDHLFNGVCFVFVDSSFFGLPDMFPDFIGYIFFAYGIHLLPTFHNLKRWSKNFAIILAVMTFFLELGQWLGHSILGEIGVQFMQFLFIIFMYWVFQLLLHIHNNKPIEVKTFKTYQKFMAFMLCGFVIQAFSINVDTSMRENVHFIGSILQLFAYFLFIFYYRACHKYYKKINGNKVQSL
;
A
#
# COMPACT_ATOMS: atom_id res chain seq x y z
N MET A 1 -12.45 14.19 15.41
CA MET A 1 -11.05 13.95 15.01
C MET A 1 -11.03 13.09 13.75
N LYS A 2 -10.32 13.51 12.70
CA LYS A 2 -10.14 12.67 11.50
C LYS A 2 -9.32 11.43 11.88
N ASN A 3 -9.74 10.25 11.43
CA ASN A 3 -9.10 8.99 11.79
C ASN A 3 -7.94 8.69 10.81
N PRO A 4 -6.67 8.68 11.26
CA PRO A 4 -5.53 8.44 10.37
C PRO A 4 -5.59 7.07 9.69
N TYR A 5 -6.17 6.06 10.36
CA TYR A 5 -6.32 4.71 9.82
C TYR A 5 -7.25 4.67 8.61
N ASP A 6 -8.27 5.53 8.54
CA ASP A 6 -9.20 5.59 7.40
C ASP A 6 -8.50 6.13 6.17
N HIS A 7 -7.60 7.10 6.35
CA HIS A 7 -6.80 7.63 5.26
C HIS A 7 -5.76 6.62 4.75
N LEU A 8 -5.11 5.87 5.65
CA LEU A 8 -4.22 4.77 5.25
C LEU A 8 -4.98 3.66 4.50
N PHE A 9 -6.18 3.32 4.98
CA PHE A 9 -7.06 2.35 4.32
C PHE A 9 -7.46 2.80 2.93
N ASN A 10 -7.96 4.04 2.79
CA ASN A 10 -8.29 4.61 1.49
C ASN A 10 -7.07 4.63 0.57
N GLY A 11 -5.88 4.96 1.10
CA GLY A 11 -4.63 4.92 0.35
C GLY A 11 -4.37 3.54 -0.27
N VAL A 12 -4.48 2.47 0.52
CA VAL A 12 -4.37 1.09 0.02
C VAL A 12 -5.48 0.79 -0.99
N CYS A 13 -6.73 1.15 -0.72
CA CYS A 13 -7.84 0.87 -1.66
C CYS A 13 -7.59 1.51 -3.02
N PHE A 14 -7.14 2.76 -3.07
CA PHE A 14 -6.88 3.46 -4.31
C PHE A 14 -5.69 2.90 -5.10
N VAL A 15 -4.60 2.52 -4.42
CA VAL A 15 -3.41 1.92 -5.10
C VAL A 15 -3.67 0.49 -5.59
N PHE A 16 -4.67 -0.20 -5.03
CA PHE A 16 -5.09 -1.53 -5.49
C PHE A 16 -6.24 -1.50 -6.50
N VAL A 17 -6.75 -0.32 -6.85
CA VAL A 17 -7.71 -0.19 -7.95
C VAL A 17 -6.94 -0.29 -9.25
N ASP A 18 -7.23 -1.34 -10.00
CA ASP A 18 -6.71 -1.57 -11.33
C ASP A 18 -7.75 -1.10 -12.36
N SER A 19 -7.56 0.12 -12.87
CA SER A 19 -8.40 0.75 -13.91
C SER A 19 -7.99 0.31 -15.31
N SER A 20 -6.87 -0.42 -15.45
CA SER A 20 -6.43 -0.97 -16.73
C SER A 20 -7.47 -1.94 -17.31
N PHE A 21 -8.27 -2.59 -16.45
CA PHE A 21 -9.42 -3.41 -16.86
C PHE A 21 -10.47 -2.63 -17.65
N PHE A 22 -10.55 -1.31 -17.45
CA PHE A 22 -11.43 -0.40 -18.19
C PHE A 22 -10.69 0.40 -19.27
N GLY A 23 -9.42 0.09 -19.54
CA GLY A 23 -8.58 0.79 -20.51
C GLY A 23 -8.17 2.20 -20.06
N LEU A 24 -8.26 2.50 -18.76
CA LEU A 24 -7.87 3.78 -18.19
C LEU A 24 -6.51 3.65 -17.49
N PRO A 25 -5.63 4.68 -17.57
CA PRO A 25 -4.38 4.67 -16.83
C PRO A 25 -4.65 4.80 -15.33
N ASP A 26 -3.85 4.12 -14.51
CA ASP A 26 -3.99 4.15 -13.04
C ASP A 26 -3.34 5.37 -12.39
N MET A 27 -2.94 6.35 -13.21
CA MET A 27 -2.39 7.64 -12.81
C MET A 27 -3.20 8.32 -11.70
N PHE A 28 -4.53 8.40 -11.85
CA PHE A 28 -5.39 9.08 -10.89
C PHE A 28 -5.62 8.26 -9.61
N PRO A 29 -6.03 6.97 -9.68
CA PRO A 29 -6.13 6.11 -8.52
C PRO A 29 -4.86 6.11 -7.67
N ASP A 30 -3.70 5.84 -8.27
CA ASP A 30 -2.46 5.74 -7.53
C ASP A 30 -2.04 7.08 -6.93
N PHE A 31 -2.11 8.17 -7.70
CA PHE A 31 -1.81 9.50 -7.19
C PHE A 31 -2.69 9.84 -5.97
N ILE A 32 -3.99 9.63 -6.08
CA ILE A 32 -4.94 9.87 -4.99
C ILE A 32 -4.59 8.96 -3.79
N GLY A 33 -4.28 7.69 -4.04
CA GLY A 33 -3.91 6.72 -3.02
C GLY A 33 -2.68 7.15 -2.22
N TYR A 34 -1.61 7.58 -2.91
CA TYR A 34 -0.40 8.08 -2.27
C TYR A 34 -0.60 9.40 -1.52
N ILE A 35 -1.49 10.27 -1.99
CA ILE A 35 -1.89 11.48 -1.24
C ILE A 35 -2.65 11.10 0.05
N PHE A 36 -3.55 10.12 -0.02
CA PHE A 36 -4.23 9.57 1.15
C PHE A 36 -3.25 8.99 2.16
N PHE A 37 -2.23 8.26 1.70
CA PHE A 37 -1.15 7.80 2.55
C PHE A 37 -0.37 8.94 3.21
N ALA A 38 0.06 9.93 2.44
CA ALA A 38 0.81 11.08 2.98
C ALA A 38 -0.01 11.82 4.05
N TYR A 39 -1.31 12.01 3.82
CA TYR A 39 -2.21 12.64 4.77
C TYR A 39 -2.47 11.77 6.01
N GLY A 40 -2.71 10.48 5.83
CA GLY A 40 -2.88 9.52 6.92
C GLY A 40 -1.65 9.45 7.82
N ILE A 41 -0.47 9.35 7.23
CA ILE A 41 0.82 9.37 7.94
C ILE A 41 1.00 10.68 8.70
N HIS A 42 0.67 11.82 8.08
CA HIS A 42 0.76 13.13 8.72
C HIS A 42 -0.10 13.24 9.99
N LEU A 43 -1.29 12.61 10.00
CA LEU A 43 -2.21 12.60 11.13
C LEU A 43 -1.83 11.63 12.26
N LEU A 44 -0.87 10.72 12.04
CA LEU A 44 -0.47 9.76 13.08
C LEU A 44 0.26 10.44 14.25
N PRO A 45 0.03 10.00 15.50
CA PRO A 45 0.51 10.67 16.71
C PRO A 45 2.01 10.51 17.02
N THR A 46 2.85 10.21 16.02
CA THR A 46 4.30 10.01 16.18
C THR A 46 5.12 11.24 15.79
N PHE A 47 6.16 11.52 16.58
CA PHE A 47 7.20 12.50 16.28
C PHE A 47 8.51 11.77 16.07
N HIS A 48 8.62 11.06 14.94
CA HIS A 48 9.83 10.34 14.59
C HIS A 48 10.26 10.71 13.17
N ASN A 49 11.56 10.73 12.90
CA ASN A 49 12.09 10.88 11.54
C ASN A 49 11.41 9.90 10.56
N LEU A 50 11.08 8.69 11.01
CA LEU A 50 10.35 7.70 10.23
C LEU A 50 9.03 8.27 9.64
N LYS A 51 8.27 9.05 10.41
CA LYS A 51 7.04 9.70 9.90
C LYS A 51 7.32 10.67 8.75
N ARG A 52 8.38 11.47 8.88
CA ARG A 52 8.78 12.43 7.84
C ARG A 52 9.24 11.69 6.59
N TRP A 53 10.05 10.65 6.74
CA TRP A 53 10.53 9.80 5.65
C TRP A 53 9.38 9.09 4.94
N SER A 54 8.49 8.40 5.66
CA SER A 54 7.34 7.72 5.05
C SER A 54 6.40 8.67 4.34
N LYS A 55 6.13 9.85 4.91
CA LYS A 55 5.30 10.88 4.26
C LYS A 55 5.94 11.37 2.96
N ASN A 56 7.23 11.71 3.01
CA ASN A 56 7.94 12.18 1.82
C ASN A 56 8.02 11.09 0.75
N PHE A 57 8.18 9.83 1.15
CA PHE A 57 8.23 8.72 0.22
C PHE A 57 6.88 8.48 -0.46
N ALA A 58 5.76 8.62 0.26
CA ALA A 58 4.43 8.60 -0.36
C ALA A 58 4.28 9.72 -1.42
N ILE A 59 4.78 10.93 -1.14
CA ILE A 59 4.74 12.04 -2.13
C ILE A 59 5.61 11.70 -3.35
N ILE A 60 6.81 11.16 -3.14
CA ILE A 60 7.69 10.73 -4.23
C ILE A 60 6.99 9.67 -5.09
N LEU A 61 6.37 8.67 -4.47
CA LEU A 61 5.61 7.64 -5.17
C LEU A 61 4.45 8.23 -5.99
N ALA A 62 3.69 9.17 -5.42
CA ALA A 62 2.62 9.86 -6.15
C ALA A 62 3.13 10.49 -7.45
N VAL A 63 4.27 11.20 -7.37
CA VAL A 63 4.87 11.86 -8.53
C VAL A 63 5.43 10.84 -9.52
N MET A 64 6.12 9.81 -9.04
CA MET A 64 6.73 8.79 -9.90
C MET A 64 5.68 7.97 -10.64
N THR A 65 4.61 7.52 -9.96
CA THR A 65 3.52 6.83 -10.65
C THR A 65 2.89 7.73 -11.70
N PHE A 66 2.63 8.99 -11.37
CA PHE A 66 2.01 9.92 -12.31
C PHE A 66 2.79 10.00 -13.63
N PHE A 67 4.11 10.16 -13.56
CA PHE A 67 4.94 10.21 -14.77
C PHE A 67 5.04 8.86 -15.50
N LEU A 68 5.10 7.74 -14.78
CA LEU A 68 5.15 6.41 -15.38
C LEU A 68 3.87 6.15 -16.21
N GLU A 69 2.71 6.34 -15.58
CA GLU A 69 1.40 6.14 -16.19
C GLU A 69 1.16 7.13 -17.34
N LEU A 70 1.62 8.38 -17.21
CA LEU A 70 1.50 9.38 -18.27
C LEU A 70 2.32 8.97 -19.50
N GLY A 71 3.54 8.47 -19.27
CA GLY A 71 4.39 7.95 -20.34
C GLY A 71 3.72 6.79 -21.07
N GLN A 72 3.23 5.79 -20.33
CA GLN A 72 2.53 4.64 -20.90
C GLN A 72 1.30 5.05 -21.70
N TRP A 73 0.48 5.97 -21.16
CA TRP A 73 -0.73 6.46 -21.83
C TRP A 73 -0.43 7.25 -23.11
N LEU A 74 0.65 8.03 -23.14
CA LEU A 74 1.13 8.76 -24.33
C LEU A 74 1.90 7.86 -25.32
N GLY A 75 1.92 6.54 -25.10
CA GLY A 75 2.65 5.58 -25.94
C GLY A 75 4.18 5.68 -25.80
N HIS A 76 4.68 6.50 -24.88
CA HIS A 76 6.09 6.67 -24.58
C HIS A 76 6.45 5.75 -23.41
N SER A 77 6.76 4.50 -23.74
CA SER A 77 7.17 3.50 -22.77
C SER A 77 8.61 3.73 -22.31
N ILE A 78 8.85 4.82 -21.56
CA ILE A 78 10.19 5.25 -21.11
C ILE A 78 10.87 4.12 -20.29
N LEU A 79 10.09 3.25 -19.64
CA LEU A 79 10.58 2.10 -18.86
C LEU A 79 9.78 0.80 -19.04
N GLY A 80 8.69 0.78 -19.83
CA GLY A 80 7.89 -0.43 -20.06
C GLY A 80 7.49 -1.21 -18.80
N GLU A 81 7.48 -2.54 -18.94
CA GLU A 81 7.18 -3.49 -17.86
C GLU A 81 8.15 -3.35 -16.67
N ILE A 82 9.40 -2.91 -16.91
CA ILE A 82 10.41 -2.69 -15.87
C ILE A 82 9.99 -1.53 -14.95
N GLY A 83 9.41 -0.47 -15.50
CA GLY A 83 8.90 0.66 -14.72
C GLY A 83 7.78 0.24 -13.77
N VAL A 84 6.86 -0.59 -14.24
CA VAL A 84 5.75 -1.13 -13.43
C VAL A 84 6.27 -1.98 -12.30
N GLN A 85 7.20 -2.91 -12.59
CA GLN A 85 7.83 -3.75 -11.57
C GLN A 85 8.60 -2.93 -10.54
N PHE A 86 9.30 -1.88 -10.98
CA PHE A 86 10.02 -0.98 -10.08
C PHE A 86 9.06 -0.24 -9.14
N MET A 87 7.93 0.27 -9.65
CA MET A 87 6.93 0.94 -8.82
C MET A 87 6.30 -0.01 -7.80
N GLN A 88 6.00 -1.25 -8.21
CA GLN A 88 5.52 -2.28 -7.29
C GLN A 88 6.55 -2.60 -6.19
N PHE A 89 7.84 -2.69 -6.53
CA PHE A 89 8.91 -2.88 -5.55
C PHE A 89 9.01 -1.71 -4.57
N LEU A 90 8.96 -0.46 -5.06
CA LEU A 90 8.97 0.70 -4.18
C LEU A 90 7.72 0.76 -3.28
N PHE A 91 6.55 0.35 -3.79
CA PHE A 91 5.34 0.22 -2.99
C PHE A 91 5.51 -0.80 -1.85
N ILE A 92 6.14 -1.95 -2.11
CA ILE A 92 6.46 -2.94 -1.08
C ILE A 92 7.36 -2.34 0.02
N ILE A 93 8.41 -1.60 -0.36
CA ILE A 93 9.28 -0.90 0.60
C ILE A 93 8.49 0.15 1.39
N PHE A 94 7.62 0.90 0.72
CA PHE A 94 6.80 1.91 1.37
C PHE A 94 5.85 1.30 2.41
N MET A 95 5.18 0.20 2.05
CA MET A 95 4.29 -0.52 2.96
C MET A 95 5.06 -1.09 4.16
N TYR A 96 6.29 -1.55 3.97
CA TYR A 96 7.17 -1.92 5.09
C TYR A 96 7.32 -0.75 6.08
N TRP A 97 7.62 0.47 5.61
CA TRP A 97 7.73 1.63 6.51
C TRP A 97 6.40 2.02 7.16
N VAL A 98 5.27 1.90 6.46
CA VAL A 98 3.95 2.11 7.05
C VAL A 98 3.71 1.13 8.19
N PHE A 99 3.98 -0.16 8.00
CA PHE A 99 3.84 -1.16 9.07
C PHE A 99 4.79 -0.92 10.24
N GLN A 100 6.05 -0.53 10.01
CA GLN A 100 6.99 -0.17 11.08
C GLN A 100 6.46 1.02 11.91
N LEU A 101 5.92 2.03 11.23
CA LEU A 101 5.38 3.20 11.90
C LEU A 101 4.12 2.86 12.71
N LEU A 102 3.28 1.96 12.19
CA LEU A 102 2.11 1.46 12.89
C LEU A 102 2.46 0.60 14.12
N LEU A 103 3.46 -0.29 14.00
CA LEU A 103 4.00 -1.05 15.13
C LEU A 103 4.50 -0.13 16.24
N HIS A 104 5.22 0.93 15.87
CA HIS A 104 5.75 1.89 16.83
C HIS A 104 4.67 2.70 17.56
N ILE A 105 3.52 2.93 16.94
CA ILE A 105 2.38 3.66 17.54
C ILE A 105 1.59 2.78 18.50
N HIS A 106 1.56 1.48 18.23
CA HIS A 106 0.78 0.53 19.01
C HIS A 106 1.46 0.23 20.35
N ASN A 107 1.20 1.05 21.37
CA ASN A 107 1.57 0.79 22.77
C ASN A 107 0.80 -0.38 23.42
N ASN A 108 0.11 -1.21 22.63
CA ASN A 108 -0.70 -2.33 23.08
C ASN A 108 -0.13 -3.64 22.52
N LYS A 109 0.54 -4.42 23.39
CA LYS A 109 1.19 -5.68 23.03
C LYS A 109 0.31 -6.62 22.19
N PRO A 110 -0.98 -6.89 22.55
CA PRO A 110 -1.87 -7.69 21.71
C PRO A 110 -2.03 -7.19 20.26
N ILE A 111 -2.08 -5.88 20.06
CA ILE A 111 -2.28 -5.28 18.74
C ILE A 111 -0.98 -5.27 17.97
N GLU A 112 0.13 -4.96 18.64
CA GLU A 112 1.48 -5.05 18.09
C GLU A 112 1.75 -6.46 17.55
N VAL A 113 1.48 -7.52 18.33
CA VAL A 113 1.65 -8.92 17.90
C VAL A 113 0.77 -9.26 16.69
N LYS A 114 -0.49 -8.80 16.68
CA LYS A 114 -1.38 -8.99 15.52
C LYS A 114 -0.88 -8.23 14.30
N THR A 115 -0.43 -6.97 14.47
CA THR A 115 0.14 -6.12 13.43
C THR A 115 1.35 -6.80 12.81
N PHE A 116 2.26 -7.32 13.64
CA PHE A 116 3.48 -7.99 13.19
C PHE A 116 3.17 -9.26 12.38
N LYS A 117 2.25 -10.11 12.87
CA LYS A 117 1.82 -11.32 12.14
C LYS A 117 1.15 -10.97 10.81
N THR A 118 0.29 -9.94 10.78
CA THR A 118 -0.33 -9.48 9.52
C THR A 118 0.72 -8.94 8.57
N TYR A 119 1.65 -8.11 9.05
CA TYR A 119 2.77 -7.60 8.28
C TYR A 119 3.60 -8.72 7.63
N GLN A 120 3.96 -9.76 8.39
CA GLN A 120 4.73 -10.89 7.85
C GLN A 120 4.00 -11.59 6.70
N LYS A 121 2.69 -11.85 6.86
CA LYS A 121 1.88 -12.46 5.82
C LYS A 121 1.74 -11.54 4.61
N PHE A 122 1.44 -10.26 4.85
CA PHE A 122 1.32 -9.24 3.80
C PHE A 122 2.60 -9.19 2.95
N MET A 123 3.77 -9.09 3.58
CA MET A 123 5.05 -9.06 2.88
C MET A 123 5.32 -10.34 2.11
N ALA A 124 5.02 -11.51 2.69
CA ALA A 124 5.18 -12.78 1.99
C ALA A 124 4.35 -12.83 0.71
N PHE A 125 3.07 -12.46 0.77
CA PHE A 125 2.20 -12.44 -0.39
C PHE A 125 2.65 -11.41 -1.44
N MET A 126 2.97 -10.18 -1.03
CA MET A 126 3.43 -9.14 -1.93
C MET A 126 4.76 -9.49 -2.61
N LEU A 127 5.73 -10.03 -1.88
CA LEU A 127 7.03 -10.43 -2.44
C LEU A 127 6.90 -11.65 -3.35
N CYS A 128 6.11 -12.66 -2.98
CA CYS A 128 5.86 -13.80 -3.86
C CYS A 128 5.18 -13.36 -5.16
N GLY A 129 4.15 -12.50 -5.06
CA GLY A 129 3.48 -11.93 -6.24
C GLY A 129 4.44 -11.13 -7.12
N PHE A 130 5.25 -10.26 -6.51
CA PHE A 130 6.27 -9.48 -7.21
C PHE A 130 7.29 -10.36 -7.93
N VAL A 131 7.83 -11.38 -7.25
CA VAL A 131 8.80 -12.30 -7.86
C VAL A 131 8.16 -13.03 -9.05
N ILE A 132 6.97 -13.59 -8.89
CA ILE A 132 6.26 -14.29 -9.97
C ILE A 132 6.05 -13.37 -11.19
N GLN A 133 5.60 -12.14 -10.97
CA GLN A 133 5.40 -11.15 -12.03
C GLN A 133 6.71 -10.64 -12.63
N ALA A 134 7.77 -10.50 -11.84
CA ALA A 134 9.08 -10.09 -12.33
C ALA A 134 9.67 -11.11 -13.31
N PHE A 135 9.50 -12.40 -13.00
CA PHE A 135 9.98 -13.49 -13.84
C PHE A 135 9.08 -13.81 -15.04
N SER A 136 7.87 -13.23 -15.14
CA SER A 136 6.97 -13.45 -16.28
C SER A 136 7.58 -12.99 -17.62
N ILE A 137 8.52 -12.04 -17.57
CA ILE A 137 9.25 -11.56 -18.73
C ILE A 137 10.00 -12.70 -19.43
N ASN A 138 10.48 -13.68 -18.66
CA ASN A 138 11.26 -14.82 -19.13
C ASN A 138 10.41 -16.04 -19.50
N VAL A 139 9.08 -15.92 -19.44
CA VAL A 139 8.14 -17.00 -19.73
C VAL A 139 7.52 -16.78 -21.11
N ASP A 140 7.23 -17.87 -21.82
CA ASP A 140 6.54 -17.82 -23.12
C ASP A 140 5.25 -17.00 -23.04
N THR A 141 4.94 -16.30 -24.14
CA THR A 141 3.78 -15.40 -24.25
C THR A 141 2.45 -16.11 -23.93
N SER A 142 2.32 -17.40 -24.26
CA SER A 142 1.13 -18.22 -23.96
C SER A 142 0.91 -18.47 -22.46
N MET A 143 1.95 -18.35 -21.63
CA MET A 143 1.87 -18.56 -20.18
C MET A 143 2.05 -17.26 -19.39
N ARG A 144 2.54 -16.19 -20.02
CA ARG A 144 2.77 -14.89 -19.38
C ARG A 144 1.52 -14.35 -18.68
N GLU A 145 0.34 -14.43 -19.31
CA GLU A 145 -0.93 -13.99 -18.72
C GLU A 145 -1.29 -14.78 -17.45
N ASN A 146 -1.13 -16.10 -17.47
CA ASN A 146 -1.39 -16.96 -16.31
C ASN A 146 -0.45 -16.60 -15.14
N VAL A 147 0.81 -16.27 -15.42
CA VAL A 147 1.79 -15.86 -14.41
C VAL A 147 1.40 -14.51 -13.80
N HIS A 148 1.00 -13.53 -14.61
CA HIS A 148 0.50 -12.25 -14.11
C HIS A 148 -0.74 -12.43 -13.24
N PHE A 149 -1.69 -13.28 -13.68
CA PHE A 149 -2.90 -13.59 -12.94
C PHE A 149 -2.61 -14.20 -11.55
N ILE A 150 -1.70 -15.18 -11.47
CA ILE A 150 -1.28 -15.76 -10.19
C ILE A 150 -0.66 -14.69 -9.27
N GLY A 151 0.19 -13.83 -9.83
CA GLY A 151 0.77 -12.71 -9.09
C GLY A 151 -0.29 -11.77 -8.52
N SER A 152 -1.29 -11.39 -9.33
CA SER A 152 -2.40 -10.52 -8.92
C SER A 152 -3.27 -11.16 -7.84
N ILE A 153 -3.49 -12.49 -7.88
CA ILE A 153 -4.18 -13.21 -6.80
C ILE A 153 -3.42 -13.10 -5.47
N LEU A 154 -2.09 -13.23 -5.48
CA LEU A 154 -1.29 -13.10 -4.25
C LEU A 154 -1.37 -11.68 -3.69
N GLN A 155 -1.31 -10.66 -4.54
CA GLN A 155 -1.51 -9.28 -4.13
C GLN A 155 -2.92 -9.06 -3.56
N LEU A 156 -3.95 -9.65 -4.14
CA LEU A 156 -5.32 -9.58 -3.63
C LEU A 156 -5.44 -10.19 -2.22
N PHE A 157 -4.75 -11.30 -1.95
CA PHE A 157 -4.67 -11.85 -0.59
C PHE A 157 -3.97 -10.89 0.38
N ALA A 158 -2.91 -10.21 -0.06
CA ALA A 158 -2.24 -9.18 0.74
C ALA A 158 -3.20 -8.01 1.05
N TYR A 159 -3.98 -7.56 0.07
CA TYR A 159 -5.02 -6.55 0.25
C TYR A 159 -6.03 -6.96 1.32
N PHE A 160 -6.61 -8.17 1.23
CA PHE A 160 -7.56 -8.65 2.23
C PHE A 160 -6.98 -8.70 3.64
N LEU A 161 -5.72 -9.13 3.79
CA LEU A 161 -5.02 -9.10 5.08
C LEU A 161 -4.93 -7.67 5.64
N PHE A 162 -4.63 -6.69 4.79
CA PHE A 162 -4.60 -5.28 5.19
C PHE A 162 -5.98 -4.79 5.65
N ILE A 163 -7.07 -5.17 4.97
CA ILE A 163 -8.44 -4.83 5.37
C ILE A 163 -8.76 -5.37 6.77
N PHE A 164 -8.45 -6.65 7.03
CA PHE A 164 -8.67 -7.27 8.34
C PHE A 164 -7.88 -6.57 9.44
N TYR A 165 -6.65 -6.18 9.13
CA TYR A 165 -5.81 -5.40 10.03
C TYR A 165 -6.37 -4.01 10.33
N TYR A 166 -6.80 -3.27 9.31
CA TYR A 166 -7.45 -1.96 9.46
C TYR A 166 -8.68 -2.06 10.38
N ARG A 167 -9.55 -3.04 10.13
CA ARG A 167 -10.75 -3.26 10.98
C ARG A 167 -10.40 -3.47 12.45
N ALA A 168 -9.32 -4.22 12.73
CA ALA A 168 -8.85 -4.43 14.09
C ALA A 168 -8.31 -3.14 14.74
N CYS A 169 -7.53 -2.35 13.99
CA CYS A 169 -6.97 -1.08 14.48
C CYS A 169 -8.04 -0.01 14.67
N HIS A 170 -8.98 0.12 13.74
CA HIS A 170 -10.12 1.02 13.83
C HIS A 170 -10.96 0.73 15.08
N LYS A 171 -11.29 -0.55 15.34
CA LYS A 171 -12.02 -0.96 16.54
C LYS A 171 -11.28 -0.57 17.82
N TYR A 172 -9.96 -0.68 17.83
CA TYR A 172 -9.13 -0.27 18.97
C TYR A 172 -9.08 1.25 19.15
N TYR A 173 -8.83 2.00 18.09
CA TYR A 173 -8.78 3.45 18.10
C TYR A 173 -10.10 4.06 18.60
N LYS A 174 -11.24 3.53 18.14
CA LYS A 174 -12.56 3.92 18.61
C LYS A 174 -12.75 3.64 20.11
N LYS A 175 -12.22 2.53 20.63
CA LYS A 175 -12.29 2.18 22.06
C LYS A 175 -11.49 3.15 22.93
N ILE A 176 -10.28 3.53 22.53
CA ILE A 176 -9.45 4.50 23.27
C ILE A 176 -10.13 5.87 23.32
N ASN A 177 -10.58 6.37 22.17
CA ASN A 177 -11.18 7.70 22.11
C ASN A 177 -12.58 7.75 22.74
N GLY A 178 -13.35 6.67 22.67
CA GLY A 178 -14.64 6.56 23.38
C GLY A 178 -14.47 6.63 24.90
N ASN A 179 -13.45 5.95 25.45
CA ASN A 179 -13.18 5.98 26.89
C ASN A 179 -12.70 7.36 27.37
N LYS A 180 -11.99 8.14 26.54
CA LYS A 180 -11.58 9.51 26.87
C LYS A 180 -12.74 10.51 26.92
N VAL A 181 -13.83 10.25 26.19
CA VAL A 181 -15.02 11.12 26.17
C VAL A 181 -15.93 10.85 27.38
N GLN A 182 -15.92 9.63 27.92
CA GLN A 182 -16.69 9.28 29.13
C GLN A 182 -16.01 9.68 30.44
N SER A 183 -14.74 10.09 30.40
CA SER A 183 -13.95 10.50 31.58
C SER A 183 -13.81 12.02 31.72
N LEU A 184 -14.59 12.81 30.99
CA LEU A 184 -14.68 14.28 31.02
C LEU A 184 -16.10 14.68 31.39
#